data_AF-A0A927QLN5-F1
#
_entry.id   AF-A0A927QLN5-F1
#
_cell.length_a   1.000
_cell.length_b   1.000
_cell.length_c   1.000
_cell.angle_alpha   90.00
_cell.angle_beta   90.00
_cell.angle_gamma   90.00
#
_symmetry.space_group_name_H-M   'P 1'
#
loop_
_entity.id
_entity.type
_entity.pdbx_description
1 polymer ?
#
loop_
_entity_poly.entity_id
_entity_poly.type
_entity_poly.pdbx_seq_one_letter_code
_entity_poly.pdbx_strand_id
1 'polypeptide(L)'
;MTAADPHPFSAVDEPALAVRDERRGLLAVAGRRGHDVPAPVAVYDTSDLSCRVLVHSRFPVHAMAFHPALSLLAVGTGRYDGGYFFEGELLLVHLEADETRTLIEHEGGRQVLGLEWVDEHVLRVLMAPPDDWQDEQARVEGHVAVVHRDDWAAVPARSLTGRDLAGPRVPAPRPDGREAARQMLAEGSAARRVQRADHSADL
;
A
#
# COMPACT_ATOMS: atom_id res chain seq x y z
N MET A 1 18.36 31.80 12.33
CA MET A 1 17.16 30.97 12.54
C MET A 1 17.14 29.98 11.39
N THR A 2 17.79 28.83 11.57
CA THR A 2 17.86 27.78 10.54
C THR A 2 16.43 27.29 10.30
N ALA A 3 15.92 27.48 9.08
CA ALA A 3 14.72 26.76 8.65
C ALA A 3 15.01 25.28 8.91
N ALA A 4 14.22 24.64 9.78
CA ALA A 4 14.27 23.20 9.89
C ALA A 4 14.03 22.66 8.48
N ASP A 5 14.97 21.86 7.96
CA ASP A 5 14.78 21.15 6.69
C ASP A 5 13.39 20.49 6.76
N PRO A 6 12.49 20.75 5.80
CA PRO A 6 11.15 20.16 5.84
C PRO A 6 11.30 18.65 5.97
N HIS A 7 10.62 18.07 6.95
CA HIS A 7 10.70 16.64 7.20
C HIS A 7 10.32 15.90 5.90
N PRO A 8 11.18 15.00 5.37
CA PRO A 8 11.02 14.45 4.03
C PRO A 8 9.69 13.72 3.82
N PHE A 9 9.12 13.19 4.90
CA PHE A 9 7.85 12.47 4.89
C PHE A 9 6.63 13.32 5.28
N SER A 10 6.71 14.65 5.15
CA SER A 10 5.61 15.55 5.54
C SER A 10 4.31 15.30 4.77
N ALA A 11 4.37 14.70 3.57
CA ALA A 11 3.19 14.39 2.77
C ALA A 11 2.30 13.27 3.34
N VAL A 12 2.83 12.42 4.24
CA VAL A 12 2.09 11.27 4.79
C VAL A 12 1.62 11.47 6.23
N ASP A 13 1.89 12.62 6.84
CA ASP A 13 1.61 12.93 8.24
C ASP A 13 2.07 11.83 9.22
N GLU A 14 1.17 10.93 9.63
CA GLU A 14 1.47 9.80 10.50
C GLU A 14 1.70 8.51 9.68
N PRO A 15 2.94 7.98 9.62
CA PRO A 15 3.24 6.78 8.86
C PRO A 15 2.58 5.54 9.48
N ALA A 16 1.75 4.87 8.69
CA ALA A 16 1.01 3.67 9.09
C ALA A 16 1.61 2.38 8.50
N LEU A 17 2.18 2.47 7.30
CA LEU A 17 2.80 1.35 6.61
C LEU A 17 3.93 1.88 5.73
N ALA A 18 5.02 1.13 5.62
CA ALA A 18 6.10 1.42 4.69
C ALA A 18 6.64 0.14 4.07
N VAL A 19 6.94 0.17 2.78
CA VAL A 19 7.57 -0.93 2.04
C VAL A 19 8.68 -0.38 1.14
N ARG A 20 9.77 -1.13 1.01
CA ARG A 20 10.91 -0.77 0.16
C ARG A 20 10.93 -1.61 -1.10
N ASP A 21 11.46 -1.01 -2.15
CA ASP A 21 11.94 -1.69 -3.33
C ASP A 21 13.43 -1.39 -3.47
N GLU A 22 14.25 -2.31 -2.94
CA GLU A 22 15.71 -2.17 -2.95
C GLU A 22 16.28 -2.13 -4.36
N ARG A 23 15.64 -2.83 -5.30
CA ARG A 23 16.10 -2.92 -6.69
C ARG A 23 16.04 -1.57 -7.40
N ARG A 24 14.96 -0.83 -7.17
CA ARG A 24 14.75 0.50 -7.78
C ARG A 24 15.15 1.65 -6.84
N GLY A 25 15.52 1.34 -5.60
CA GLY A 25 15.79 2.34 -4.58
C GLY A 25 14.56 3.19 -4.25
N LEU A 26 13.39 2.57 -4.12
CA LEU A 26 12.13 3.26 -3.80
C LEU A 26 11.63 2.90 -2.41
N LEU A 27 10.92 3.84 -1.78
CA LEU A 27 10.25 3.68 -0.51
C LEU A 27 8.80 4.14 -0.66
N ALA A 28 7.84 3.23 -0.60
CA ALA A 28 6.43 3.57 -0.50
C ALA A 28 6.04 3.71 0.97
N VAL A 29 5.35 4.80 1.30
CA VAL A 29 4.86 5.09 2.64
C VAL A 29 3.39 5.45 2.55
N ALA A 30 2.57 4.72 3.31
CA ALA A 30 1.19 5.08 3.55
C ALA A 30 1.07 5.82 4.87
N GLY A 31 0.42 6.97 4.80
CA GLY A 31 0.03 7.76 5.95
C GLY A 31 -1.33 7.36 6.49
N ARG A 32 -1.69 7.95 7.61
CA ARG A 32 -3.03 7.90 8.17
C ARG A 32 -3.48 9.29 8.53
N ARG A 33 -4.71 9.63 8.14
CA ARG A 33 -5.41 10.84 8.56
C ARG A 33 -6.79 10.43 9.08
N GLY A 34 -7.00 10.47 10.40
CA GLY A 34 -8.30 10.17 11.00
C GLY A 34 -8.97 8.88 10.53
N HIS A 35 -10.28 8.74 10.74
CA HIS A 35 -11.08 7.60 10.26
C HIS A 35 -11.80 7.85 8.93
N ASP A 36 -12.00 9.12 8.56
CA ASP A 36 -12.78 9.56 7.39
C ASP A 36 -12.00 10.48 6.44
N VAL A 37 -10.69 10.61 6.65
CA VAL A 37 -9.84 11.40 5.73
C VAL A 37 -9.08 10.44 4.84
N PRO A 38 -9.04 10.70 3.51
CA PRO A 38 -8.25 9.89 2.59
C PRO A 38 -6.82 9.69 3.08
N ALA A 39 -6.36 8.44 3.06
CA ALA A 39 -5.02 8.10 3.51
C ALA A 39 -4.03 8.38 2.35
N PRO A 40 -3.01 9.24 2.57
CA PRO A 40 -2.02 9.51 1.53
C PRO A 40 -1.10 8.29 1.38
N VAL A 41 -0.74 7.96 0.14
CA VAL A 41 0.32 7.02 -0.20
C VAL A 41 1.33 7.77 -1.04
N ALA A 42 2.56 7.86 -0.55
CA ALA A 42 3.64 8.54 -1.23
C ALA A 42 4.76 7.55 -1.56
N VAL A 43 5.35 7.68 -2.74
CA VAL A 43 6.53 6.91 -3.15
C VAL A 43 7.71 7.86 -3.25
N TYR A 44 8.77 7.56 -2.51
CA TYR A 44 9.98 8.35 -2.44
C TYR A 44 11.15 7.64 -3.09
N ASP A 45 12.04 8.40 -3.72
CA ASP A 45 13.37 7.91 -4.05
C ASP A 45 14.21 7.81 -2.76
N THR A 46 14.89 6.69 -2.55
CA THR A 46 15.66 6.47 -1.31
C THR A 46 16.98 7.24 -1.27
N SER A 47 17.50 7.70 -2.40
CA SER A 47 18.76 8.45 -2.47
C SER A 47 18.60 9.89 -1.98
N ASP A 48 17.53 10.56 -2.39
CA ASP A 48 17.32 11.99 -2.09
C ASP A 48 16.06 12.27 -1.26
N LEU A 49 15.20 11.26 -1.05
CA LEU A 49 13.88 11.34 -0.43
C LEU A 49 12.92 12.31 -1.15
N SER A 50 13.10 12.50 -2.45
CA SER A 50 12.15 13.21 -3.30
C SER A 50 10.87 12.38 -3.46
N CYS A 51 9.72 13.02 -3.30
CA CYS A 51 8.43 12.39 -3.54
C CYS A 51 8.20 12.31 -5.06
N ARG A 52 8.10 11.09 -5.59
CA ARG A 52 7.83 10.82 -7.00
C ARG A 52 6.34 10.73 -7.31
N VAL A 53 5.59 10.12 -6.39
CA VAL A 53 4.15 9.86 -6.56
C VAL A 53 3.45 10.16 -5.24
N LEU A 54 2.28 10.80 -5.31
CA LEU A 54 1.38 11.00 -4.17
C LEU A 54 -0.06 10.71 -4.59
N VAL A 55 -0.64 9.65 -4.03
CA VAL A 55 -2.04 9.26 -4.26
C VAL A 55 -2.80 9.27 -2.95
N HIS A 56 -4.13 9.40 -3.03
CA HIS A 56 -5.00 9.39 -1.86
C HIS A 56 -5.98 8.23 -1.99
N SER A 57 -5.95 7.29 -1.05
CA SER A 57 -6.94 6.21 -0.99
C SER A 57 -8.16 6.64 -0.19
N ARG A 58 -9.33 6.09 -0.52
CA ARG A 58 -10.57 6.40 0.21
C ARG A 58 -10.57 5.81 1.62
N PHE A 59 -9.85 4.70 1.79
CA PHE A 59 -9.78 3.94 3.02
C PHE A 59 -8.35 3.88 3.58
N PRO A 60 -8.19 3.54 4.87
CA PRO A 60 -6.89 3.22 5.45
C PRO A 60 -6.17 2.11 4.66
N VAL A 61 -4.87 2.27 4.50
CA VAL A 61 -4.01 1.31 3.80
C VAL A 61 -3.57 0.22 4.76
N HIS A 62 -3.72 -1.04 4.35
CA HIS A 62 -3.29 -2.22 5.11
C HIS A 62 -2.15 -2.97 4.44
N ALA A 63 -2.02 -2.85 3.12
CA ALA A 63 -1.00 -3.58 2.36
C ALA A 63 -0.46 -2.74 1.20
N MET A 64 0.83 -2.92 0.91
CA MET A 64 1.49 -2.34 -0.26
C MET A 64 2.50 -3.35 -0.79
N ALA A 65 2.61 -3.50 -2.11
CA ALA A 65 3.58 -4.40 -2.72
C ALA A 65 4.06 -3.87 -4.08
N PHE A 66 5.36 -3.61 -4.21
CA PHE A 66 5.98 -3.25 -5.48
C PHE A 66 6.03 -4.45 -6.41
N HIS A 67 5.66 -4.25 -7.66
CA HIS A 67 5.73 -5.29 -8.67
C HIS A 67 7.20 -5.66 -8.95
N PRO A 68 7.55 -6.95 -9.07
CA PRO A 68 8.95 -7.40 -9.20
C PRO A 68 9.66 -6.82 -10.43
N ALA A 69 9.02 -6.85 -11.61
CA ALA A 69 9.59 -6.34 -12.87
C ALA A 69 9.12 -4.93 -13.29
N LEU A 70 7.82 -4.65 -13.26
CA LEU A 70 7.20 -3.40 -13.74
C LEU A 70 7.19 -2.27 -12.70
N SER A 71 7.23 -1.00 -13.13
CA SER A 71 7.13 0.18 -12.25
C SER A 71 5.70 0.40 -11.73
N LEU A 72 5.20 -0.57 -10.97
CA LEU A 72 3.85 -0.61 -10.42
C LEU A 72 3.90 -0.83 -8.91
N LEU A 73 2.94 -0.24 -8.20
CA LEU A 73 2.68 -0.47 -6.79
C LEU A 73 1.24 -0.92 -6.61
N ALA A 74 1.02 -2.11 -6.06
CA ALA A 74 -0.29 -2.55 -5.60
C ALA A 74 -0.52 -2.01 -4.18
N VAL A 75 -1.71 -1.45 -3.93
CA VAL A 75 -2.09 -0.88 -2.63
C VAL A 75 -3.44 -1.47 -2.22
N GLY A 76 -3.47 -2.13 -1.07
CA GLY A 76 -4.65 -2.74 -0.48
C GLY A 76 -5.17 -1.88 0.65
N THR A 77 -6.44 -1.51 0.57
CA THR A 77 -7.08 -0.59 1.51
C THR A 77 -8.39 -1.16 2.03
N GLY A 78 -8.90 -0.58 3.11
CA GLY A 78 -10.27 -0.82 3.53
C GLY A 78 -10.54 -0.54 5.00
N ARG A 79 -11.79 -0.78 5.40
CA ARG A 79 -12.23 -0.70 6.79
C ARG A 79 -13.49 -1.55 6.98
N TYR A 80 -13.76 -1.87 8.23
CA TYR A 80 -15.10 -2.28 8.63
C TYR A 80 -15.95 -1.03 8.85
N ASP A 81 -17.17 -0.99 8.30
CA ASP A 81 -18.09 0.16 8.38
C ASP A 81 -18.64 0.41 9.81
N GLY A 82 -18.42 -0.54 10.72
CA GLY A 82 -18.91 -0.49 12.09
C GLY A 82 -20.24 -1.23 12.31
N GLY A 83 -20.84 -1.78 11.25
CA GLY A 83 -22.17 -2.37 11.28
C GLY A 83 -22.32 -3.70 10.54
N TYR A 84 -21.82 -3.81 9.31
CA TYR A 84 -22.07 -4.97 8.46
C TYR A 84 -20.94 -5.27 7.46
N PHE A 85 -20.49 -4.28 6.68
CA PHE A 85 -19.60 -4.52 5.54
C PHE A 85 -18.11 -4.28 5.83
N PHE A 86 -17.26 -5.07 5.16
CA PHE A 86 -15.83 -4.78 5.03
C PHE A 86 -15.53 -4.17 3.66
N GLU A 87 -15.52 -2.85 3.61
CA GLU A 87 -15.31 -2.07 2.39
C GLU A 87 -13.82 -1.82 2.13
N GLY A 88 -13.44 -1.60 0.88
CA GLY A 88 -12.05 -1.29 0.54
C GLY A 88 -11.74 -1.26 -0.93
N GLU A 89 -10.49 -0.93 -1.25
CA GLU A 89 -10.00 -0.84 -2.62
C GLU A 89 -8.75 -1.70 -2.80
N LEU A 90 -8.59 -2.26 -4.00
CA LEU A 90 -7.30 -2.68 -4.52
C LEU A 90 -6.88 -1.68 -5.59
N LEU A 91 -5.93 -0.82 -5.27
CA LEU A 91 -5.40 0.17 -6.19
C LEU A 91 -4.14 -0.38 -6.88
N LEU A 92 -4.01 -0.11 -8.17
CA LEU A 92 -2.79 -0.28 -8.94
C LEU A 92 -2.27 1.11 -9.34
N VAL A 93 -1.11 1.47 -8.81
CA VAL A 93 -0.47 2.77 -9.01
C VAL A 93 0.66 2.60 -10.04
N HIS A 94 0.57 3.32 -11.14
CA HIS A 94 1.60 3.40 -12.18
C HIS A 94 2.60 4.50 -11.83
N LEU A 95 3.83 4.11 -11.48
CA LEU A 95 4.81 5.04 -10.93
C LEU A 95 5.38 6.02 -11.97
N GLU A 96 5.32 5.67 -13.25
CA GLU A 96 5.84 6.49 -14.35
C GLU A 96 4.74 7.24 -15.12
N ALA A 97 3.51 6.72 -15.09
CA ALA A 97 2.40 7.26 -15.90
C ALA A 97 1.49 8.22 -15.11
N ASP A 98 1.79 8.47 -13.84
CA ASP A 98 0.95 9.22 -12.89
C ASP A 98 -0.53 8.79 -12.92
N GLU A 99 -0.75 7.48 -13.05
CA GLU A 99 -2.08 6.89 -13.18
C GLU A 99 -2.34 5.94 -12.02
N THR A 100 -3.55 5.99 -11.45
CA THR A 100 -4.01 5.04 -10.43
C THR A 100 -5.36 4.46 -10.81
N ARG A 101 -5.47 3.13 -10.75
CA ARG A 101 -6.70 2.39 -11.08
C ARG A 101 -7.19 1.62 -9.87
N THR A 102 -8.50 1.69 -9.60
CA THR A 102 -9.14 0.72 -8.70
C THR A 102 -9.48 -0.55 -9.50
N LEU A 103 -9.11 -1.71 -8.98
CA LEU A 103 -9.23 -2.97 -9.71
C LEU A 103 -10.53 -3.72 -9.39
N ILE A 104 -11.12 -3.52 -8.21
CA ILE A 104 -12.34 -4.22 -7.80
C ILE A 104 -13.55 -3.65 -8.54
N GLU A 105 -14.41 -4.53 -9.05
CA GLU A 105 -15.51 -4.15 -9.96
C GLU A 105 -16.57 -3.21 -9.35
N HIS A 106 -16.84 -3.35 -8.05
CA HIS A 106 -17.91 -2.63 -7.35
C HIS A 106 -17.38 -1.45 -6.53
N GLU A 107 -18.21 -0.41 -6.36
CA GLU A 107 -17.81 0.82 -5.67
C GLU A 107 -17.50 0.64 -4.18
N GLY A 108 -18.26 -0.19 -3.46
CA GLY A 108 -17.96 -0.54 -2.07
C GLY A 108 -16.73 -1.44 -1.92
N GLY A 109 -16.33 -2.09 -3.03
CA GLY A 109 -15.18 -2.97 -3.13
C GLY A 109 -15.15 -4.02 -2.03
N ARG A 110 -13.98 -4.25 -1.45
CA ARG A 110 -13.75 -5.22 -0.38
C ARG A 110 -12.46 -4.90 0.36
N GLN A 111 -12.45 -4.98 1.68
CA GLN A 111 -11.23 -4.71 2.45
C GLN A 111 -10.10 -5.67 2.05
N VAL A 112 -8.98 -5.10 1.58
CA VAL A 112 -7.74 -5.82 1.29
C VAL A 112 -6.81 -5.70 2.49
N LEU A 113 -6.38 -6.85 3.02
CA LEU A 113 -5.57 -6.97 4.23
C LEU A 113 -4.10 -7.31 3.95
N GLY A 114 -3.82 -7.94 2.81
CA GLY A 114 -2.47 -8.40 2.46
C GLY A 114 -2.29 -8.51 0.96
N LEU A 115 -1.06 -8.24 0.50
CA LEU A 115 -0.65 -8.29 -0.89
C LEU A 115 0.73 -8.91 -1.01
N GLU A 116 0.88 -9.83 -1.97
CA GLU A 116 2.15 -10.48 -2.27
C GLU A 116 2.20 -10.76 -3.78
N TRP A 117 3.22 -10.21 -4.45
CA TRP A 117 3.56 -10.66 -5.80
C TRP A 117 4.27 -12.00 -5.69
N VAL A 118 3.63 -13.07 -6.16
CA VAL A 118 4.23 -14.41 -6.20
C VAL A 118 5.27 -14.47 -7.31
N ASP A 119 4.96 -13.82 -8.44
CA ASP A 119 5.86 -13.60 -9.57
C ASP A 119 5.40 -12.35 -10.36
N GLU A 120 5.90 -12.17 -11.60
CA GLU A 120 5.59 -11.03 -12.48
C GLU A 120 4.15 -11.03 -13.03
N HIS A 121 3.41 -12.14 -12.89
CA HIS A 121 2.07 -12.31 -13.43
C HIS A 121 1.03 -12.61 -12.35
N VAL A 122 1.46 -13.03 -11.16
CA VAL A 122 0.59 -13.53 -10.11
C VAL A 122 0.64 -12.61 -8.88
N LEU A 123 -0.51 -12.02 -8.56
CA LEU A 123 -0.74 -11.29 -7.32
C LEU A 123 -1.62 -12.13 -6.38
N ARG A 124 -1.08 -12.46 -5.21
CA ARG A 124 -1.85 -13.03 -4.11
C ARG A 124 -2.45 -11.89 -3.27
N VAL A 125 -3.75 -11.97 -3.04
CA VAL A 125 -4.54 -10.96 -2.33
C VAL A 125 -5.24 -11.61 -1.15
N LEU A 126 -4.98 -11.13 0.06
CA LEU A 126 -5.73 -11.49 1.26
C LEU A 126 -6.81 -10.43 1.50
N MET A 127 -8.08 -10.84 1.58
CA MET A 127 -9.21 -9.95 1.80
C MET A 127 -10.00 -10.34 3.04
N ALA A 128 -10.64 -9.37 3.71
CA ALA A 128 -11.68 -9.68 4.70
C ALA A 128 -12.87 -10.38 4.02
N PRO A 129 -13.75 -11.10 4.71
CA PRO A 129 -15.08 -11.47 4.18
C PRO A 129 -15.86 -10.24 3.68
N PRO A 130 -16.87 -10.39 2.82
CA PRO A 130 -17.66 -9.24 2.35
C PRO A 130 -18.42 -8.54 3.50
N ASP A 131 -18.91 -9.31 4.47
CA ASP A 131 -19.66 -8.85 5.64
C ASP A 131 -19.42 -9.77 6.85
N ASP A 132 -19.92 -9.40 8.03
CA ASP A 132 -19.90 -10.23 9.24
C ASP A 132 -21.26 -10.87 9.59
N TRP A 133 -22.20 -10.91 8.64
CA TRP A 133 -23.54 -11.44 8.89
C TRP A 133 -23.52 -12.94 9.19
N GLN A 134 -23.92 -13.28 10.42
CA GLN A 134 -23.89 -14.66 10.93
C GLN A 134 -22.49 -15.30 10.84
N ASP A 135 -21.45 -14.48 10.79
CA ASP A 135 -20.07 -14.91 10.64
C ASP A 135 -19.19 -14.33 11.75
N GLU A 136 -19.20 -15.00 12.90
CA GLU A 136 -18.40 -14.62 14.07
C GLU A 136 -16.88 -14.60 13.79
N GLN A 137 -16.43 -15.33 12.75
CA GLN A 137 -15.02 -15.43 12.40
C GLN A 137 -14.59 -14.35 11.39
N ALA A 138 -15.49 -13.51 10.90
CA ALA A 138 -15.17 -12.55 9.83
C ALA A 138 -14.10 -11.52 10.22
N ARG A 139 -13.96 -11.25 11.53
CA ARG A 139 -13.00 -10.30 12.09
C ARG A 139 -11.61 -10.89 12.35
N VAL A 140 -11.44 -12.19 12.21
CA VAL A 140 -10.16 -12.88 12.47
C VAL A 140 -9.70 -13.75 11.30
N GLU A 141 -10.58 -14.01 10.35
CA GLU A 141 -10.29 -14.73 9.12
C GLU A 141 -10.46 -13.82 7.88
N GLY A 142 -10.01 -14.34 6.75
CA GLY A 142 -10.07 -13.70 5.44
C GLY A 142 -9.98 -14.73 4.32
N HIS A 143 -10.01 -14.27 3.07
CA HIS A 143 -9.93 -15.11 1.88
C HIS A 143 -8.68 -14.78 1.09
N VAL A 144 -7.95 -15.81 0.67
CA VAL A 144 -6.76 -15.66 -0.18
C VAL A 144 -7.14 -15.93 -1.63
N ALA A 145 -7.18 -14.88 -2.44
CA ALA A 145 -7.31 -14.99 -3.88
C ALA A 145 -5.93 -14.97 -4.55
N VAL A 146 -5.81 -15.67 -5.67
CA VAL A 146 -4.60 -15.68 -6.52
C VAL A 146 -5.00 -15.21 -7.90
N VAL A 147 -4.60 -14.00 -8.24
CA VAL A 147 -5.00 -13.31 -9.47
C VAL A 147 -3.85 -13.37 -10.47
N HIS A 148 -4.12 -13.91 -11.65
CA HIS A 148 -3.16 -13.98 -12.75
C HIS A 148 -3.46 -12.94 -13.83
N ARG A 149 -2.47 -12.18 -14.29
CA ARG A 149 -2.56 -11.29 -15.46
C ARG A 149 -1.27 -11.38 -16.27
N ASP A 150 -1.40 -11.52 -17.58
CA ASP A 150 -0.24 -11.57 -18.48
C ASP A 150 0.52 -10.24 -18.48
N ASP A 151 -0.22 -9.13 -18.42
CA ASP A 151 0.34 -7.79 -18.35
C ASP A 151 -0.42 -6.98 -17.29
N TRP A 152 0.24 -6.78 -16.14
CA TRP A 152 -0.30 -5.97 -15.06
C TRP A 152 -0.42 -4.48 -15.41
N ALA A 153 0.40 -3.95 -16.33
CA ALA A 153 0.31 -2.55 -16.73
C ALA A 153 -0.93 -2.28 -17.61
N ALA A 154 -1.43 -3.29 -18.33
CA ALA A 154 -2.60 -3.17 -19.18
C ALA A 154 -3.93 -3.51 -18.49
N VAL A 155 -3.91 -3.86 -17.20
CA VAL A 155 -5.13 -4.27 -16.48
C VAL A 155 -6.15 -3.12 -16.44
N PRO A 156 -7.38 -3.34 -16.96
CA PRO A 156 -8.42 -2.32 -16.89
C PRO A 156 -8.87 -2.06 -15.45
N ALA A 157 -9.28 -0.82 -15.18
CA ALA A 157 -9.97 -0.51 -13.94
C ALA A 157 -11.24 -1.37 -13.80
N ARG A 158 -11.58 -1.74 -12.56
CA ARG A 158 -12.80 -2.49 -12.22
C ARG A 158 -12.93 -3.84 -12.92
N SER A 159 -11.81 -4.50 -13.18
CA SER A 159 -11.77 -5.79 -13.90
C SER A 159 -11.69 -7.03 -13.01
N LEU A 160 -11.52 -6.87 -11.68
CA LEU A 160 -11.52 -7.97 -10.72
C LEU A 160 -12.92 -8.17 -10.16
N THR A 161 -13.48 -9.33 -10.47
CA THR A 161 -14.81 -9.71 -10.03
C THR A 161 -14.79 -10.44 -8.70
N GLY A 162 -15.96 -10.58 -8.06
CA GLY A 162 -16.11 -11.44 -6.88
C GLY A 162 -15.63 -12.87 -7.11
N ARG A 163 -15.66 -13.38 -8.35
CA ARG A 163 -15.12 -14.70 -8.70
C ARG A 163 -13.59 -14.71 -8.71
N ASP A 164 -12.95 -13.68 -9.27
CA ASP A 164 -11.47 -13.56 -9.27
C ASP A 164 -10.94 -13.46 -7.83
N LEU A 165 -11.73 -12.85 -6.97
CA LEU A 165 -11.44 -12.57 -5.57
C LEU A 165 -12.01 -13.64 -4.61
N ALA A 166 -12.52 -14.74 -5.16
CA ALA A 166 -12.90 -15.90 -4.39
C ALA A 166 -11.64 -16.70 -4.03
N GLY A 167 -11.62 -17.28 -2.83
CA GLY A 167 -10.47 -18.01 -2.34
C GLY A 167 -10.77 -18.76 -1.05
N PRO A 168 -9.92 -19.74 -0.68
CA PRO A 168 -10.06 -20.43 0.59
C PRO A 168 -9.96 -19.45 1.76
N ARG A 169 -10.67 -19.80 2.82
CA ARG A 169 -10.67 -19.04 4.06
C ARG A 169 -9.45 -19.40 4.89
N VAL A 170 -8.79 -18.39 5.46
CA VAL A 170 -7.58 -18.53 6.27
C VAL A 170 -7.59 -17.55 7.45
N PRO A 171 -6.82 -17.81 8.51
CA PRO A 171 -6.55 -16.80 9.53
C PRO A 171 -5.96 -15.53 8.92
N ALA A 172 -6.50 -14.37 9.29
CA ALA A 172 -6.11 -13.06 8.77
C ALA A 172 -5.85 -12.10 9.94
N PRO A 173 -4.69 -12.21 10.62
CA PRO A 173 -4.31 -11.25 11.64
C PRO A 173 -4.20 -9.85 11.02
N ARG A 174 -4.65 -8.84 11.77
CA ARG A 174 -4.65 -7.43 11.36
C ARG A 174 -3.70 -6.63 12.26
N PRO A 175 -2.37 -6.83 12.13
CA PRO A 175 -1.40 -6.20 13.00
C PRO A 175 -1.32 -4.69 12.76
N ASP A 176 -0.91 -3.96 13.79
CA ASP A 176 -0.63 -2.54 13.70
C ASP A 176 0.77 -2.29 13.15
N GLY A 177 0.86 -1.81 11.90
CA GLY A 177 2.13 -1.59 11.18
C GLY A 177 2.91 -0.33 11.58
N ARG A 178 2.37 0.54 12.46
CA ARG A 178 2.93 1.87 12.72
C ARG A 178 4.38 1.85 13.20
N GLU A 179 4.71 0.96 14.15
CA GLU A 179 6.07 0.89 14.70
C GLU A 179 7.10 0.46 13.65
N ALA A 180 6.77 -0.56 12.86
CA ALA A 180 7.63 -1.02 11.77
C ALA A 180 7.83 0.07 10.71
N ALA A 181 6.77 0.81 10.36
CA ALA A 181 6.85 1.93 9.44
C ALA A 181 7.78 3.03 9.98
N ARG A 182 7.59 3.46 11.25
CA ARG A 182 8.44 4.48 11.88
C ARG A 182 9.91 4.08 11.88
N GLN A 183 10.21 2.82 12.20
CA GLN A 183 11.58 2.31 12.17
C GLN A 183 12.18 2.40 10.75
N MET A 184 11.45 1.97 9.73
CA MET A 184 11.91 2.00 8.34
C MET A 184 12.18 3.43 7.82
N LEU A 185 11.36 4.41 8.24
CA LEU A 185 11.55 5.82 7.90
C LEU A 185 12.75 6.43 8.63
N ALA A 186 12.98 6.05 9.89
CA ALA A 186 14.13 6.50 10.67
C ALA A 186 15.44 6.01 10.04
N GLU A 187 15.49 4.75 9.60
CA GLU A 187 16.63 4.17 8.90
C GLU A 187 16.91 4.88 7.57
N GLY A 188 15.88 5.14 6.75
CA GLY A 188 16.03 5.87 5.49
C GLY A 188 16.55 7.29 5.69
N SER A 189 16.05 7.98 6.72
CA SER A 189 16.52 9.32 7.09
C SER A 189 17.97 9.33 7.60
N ALA A 190 18.39 8.28 8.32
CA ALA A 190 19.76 8.13 8.80
C ALA A 190 20.72 7.88 7.63
N ALA A 191 20.38 6.97 6.71
CA ALA A 191 21.19 6.66 5.54
C ALA A 191 21.47 7.89 4.66
N ARG A 192 20.45 8.72 4.39
CA ARG A 192 20.60 9.97 3.65
C ARG A 192 21.55 10.96 4.32
N ARG A 193 21.50 11.07 5.65
CA ARG A 193 22.39 11.98 6.39
C ARG A 193 23.86 11.59 6.27
N VAL A 194 24.15 10.29 6.29
CA VAL A 194 25.52 9.78 6.08
C VAL A 194 25.99 10.10 4.65
N GLN A 195 25.19 9.79 3.63
CA GLN A 195 25.56 10.08 2.23
C GLN A 195 25.80 11.57 1.96
N ARG A 196 24.99 12.47 2.55
CA ARG A 196 25.18 13.92 2.41
C ARG A 196 26.47 14.41 3.09
N ALA A 197 26.89 13.77 4.18
CA ALA A 197 28.13 14.10 4.87
C ALA A 197 29.36 13.68 4.06
N ASP A 198 29.34 12.49 3.46
CA ASP A 198 30.40 12.00 2.58
C ASP A 198 30.54 12.89 1.33
N HIS A 199 29.42 13.24 0.68
CA HIS A 199 29.44 14.09 -0.51
C HIS A 199 29.89 15.54 -0.25
N SER A 200 29.83 16.00 1.01
CA SER A 200 30.33 17.32 1.40
C SER A 200 31.82 17.31 1.76
N ALA A 201 32.42 16.13 1.99
CA ALA A 201 33.83 15.96 2.32
C ALA A 201 34.74 15.81 1.07
N ASP A 202 34.15 15.50 -0.08
CA ASP A 202 34.82 15.33 -1.38
C ASP A 202 34.90 16.63 -2.22
N LEU A 203 34.48 17.78 -1.66
CA LEU A 203 34.53 19.12 -2.27
C LEU A 203 35.48 20.05 -1.50
#